data_AF-A0A9D6QEA4-F1
#
_entry.id   AF-A0A9D6QEA4-F1
#
_cell.length_a   1.000
_cell.length_b   1.000
_cell.length_c   1.000
_cell.angle_alpha   90.00
_cell.angle_beta   90.00
_cell.angle_gamma   90.00
#
_symmetry.space_group_name_H-M   'P 1'
#
loop_
_entity.id
_entity.type
_entity.pdbx_description
1 polymer ?
#
loop_
_entity_poly.entity_id
_entity_poly.type
_entity_poly.pdbx_seq_one_letter_code
_entity_poly.pdbx_strand_id
1 'polypeptide(L)'
;MKRAQDLNQLIDLVHEAVYEVDELRACLEHDDDEASTYTPFLDDLDKMLRDLHESMASGKYAGVGSGEDLAFMPLFKKHERSIPFRELLRTINATHREGYEA
;
A
#
# COMPACT_ATOMS: atom_id res chain seq x y z
N MET A 1 -2.45 13.28 1.79
CA MET A 1 -1.00 13.19 1.49
C MET A 1 -0.77 13.73 0.08
N LYS A 2 0.46 14.16 -0.24
CA LYS A 2 0.84 14.55 -1.61
C LYS A 2 1.30 13.31 -2.39
N ARG A 3 1.11 13.31 -3.72
CA ARG A 3 1.63 12.23 -4.59
C ARG A 3 3.15 12.35 -4.68
N ALA A 4 3.81 11.25 -5.04
CA ALA A 4 5.27 11.26 -5.22
C ALA A 4 5.67 12.10 -6.43
N GLN A 5 6.82 12.75 -6.37
CA GLN A 5 7.38 13.54 -7.48
C GLN A 5 8.33 12.72 -8.38
N ASP A 6 8.81 11.59 -7.88
CA ASP A 6 9.74 10.71 -8.59
C ASP A 6 9.62 9.26 -8.09
N LEU A 7 10.38 8.35 -8.74
CA LEU A 7 10.34 6.92 -8.42
C LEU A 7 10.83 6.62 -7.00
N ASN A 8 11.82 7.35 -6.50
CA ASN A 8 12.35 7.10 -5.15
C ASN A 8 11.31 7.48 -4.11
N GLN A 9 10.65 8.63 -4.27
CA GLN A 9 9.54 9.01 -3.40
C GLN A 9 8.38 8.01 -3.46
N LEU A 10 8.10 7.43 -4.63
CA LEU A 10 7.08 6.39 -4.73
C LEU A 10 7.51 5.11 -4.00
N ILE A 11 8.78 4.69 -4.14
CA ILE A 11 9.36 3.57 -3.40
C ILE A 11 9.24 3.82 -1.90
N ASP A 12 9.57 5.02 -1.43
CA ASP A 12 9.49 5.41 -0.03
C ASP A 12 8.06 5.32 0.50
N LEU A 13 7.06 5.77 -0.25
CA LEU A 13 5.64 5.62 0.13
C LEU A 13 5.21 4.14 0.19
N VAL A 14 5.66 3.31 -0.75
CA VAL A 14 5.34 1.87 -0.70
C VAL A 14 6.02 1.21 0.50
N HIS A 15 7.25 1.61 0.83
CA HIS A 15 7.95 1.14 2.02
C HIS A 15 7.26 1.59 3.31
N GLU A 16 6.79 2.84 3.37
CA GLU A 16 5.94 3.36 4.46
C GLU A 16 4.69 2.50 4.62
N ALA A 17 4.04 2.09 3.53
CA ALA A 17 2.85 1.24 3.60
C ALA A 17 3.15 -0.16 4.17
N VAL A 18 4.33 -0.72 3.87
CA VAL A 18 4.79 -1.97 4.49
C VAL A 18 5.03 -1.77 5.99
N TYR A 19 5.65 -0.64 6.39
CA TYR A 19 5.84 -0.30 7.80
C TYR A 19 4.52 -0.16 8.55
N GLU A 20 3.53 0.52 7.97
CA GLU A 20 2.19 0.68 8.57
C GLU A 20 1.46 -0.66 8.79
N VAL A 21 1.68 -1.64 7.90
CA VAL A 21 1.16 -3.00 8.07
C VAL A 21 1.83 -3.71 9.24
N ASP A 22 3.15 -3.57 9.37
CA ASP A 22 3.91 -4.17 10.48
C ASP A 22 3.53 -3.54 11.82
N GLU A 23 3.38 -2.21 11.88
CA GLU A 23 2.92 -1.49 13.08
C GLU A 23 1.49 -1.88 13.46
N LEU A 24 0.60 -2.00 12.46
CA LEU A 24 -0.76 -2.48 12.71
C LEU A 24 -0.71 -3.89 13.28
N ARG A 25 0.10 -4.80 12.72
CA ARG A 25 0.24 -6.16 13.26
C ARG A 25 0.73 -6.16 14.71
N ALA A 26 1.73 -5.34 15.03
CA ALA A 26 2.25 -5.20 16.38
C ALA A 26 1.19 -4.68 17.37
N CYS A 27 0.33 -3.74 16.95
CA CYS A 27 -0.79 -3.27 17.77
C CYS A 27 -1.80 -4.38 18.09
N LEU A 28 -1.96 -5.35 17.20
CA LEU A 28 -2.95 -6.42 17.32
C LEU A 28 -2.47 -7.63 18.16
N GLU A 29 -1.17 -7.73 18.51
CA GLU A 29 -0.59 -8.90 19.19
C GLU A 29 -1.20 -9.20 20.58
N HIS A 30 -1.99 -8.28 21.14
CA HIS A 30 -2.59 -8.41 22.47
C HIS A 30 -4.11 -8.20 22.50
N ASP A 31 -4.77 -8.04 21.35
CA ASP A 31 -6.22 -7.81 21.24
C ASP A 31 -6.85 -8.68 20.14
N ASP A 32 -7.34 -9.87 20.52
CA ASP A 32 -7.92 -10.86 19.61
C ASP A 32 -9.22 -10.37 18.93
N ASP A 33 -10.00 -9.53 19.62
CA ASP A 33 -11.26 -8.98 19.11
C ASP A 33 -10.96 -7.93 18.02
N GLU A 34 -9.97 -7.07 18.25
CA GLU A 34 -9.51 -6.12 17.26
C GLU A 34 -8.83 -6.84 16.09
N ALA A 35 -7.99 -7.84 16.34
CA ALA A 35 -7.28 -8.64 15.32
C ALA A 35 -8.25 -9.26 14.30
N SER A 36 -9.39 -9.77 14.77
CA SER A 36 -10.44 -10.38 13.94
C SER A 36 -10.97 -9.45 12.83
N THR A 37 -10.86 -8.13 13.00
CA THR A 37 -11.23 -7.13 11.98
C THR A 37 -10.26 -7.12 10.79
N TYR A 38 -8.97 -7.39 11.04
CA TYR A 38 -7.89 -7.20 10.07
C TYR A 38 -7.40 -8.52 9.46
N THR A 39 -7.51 -9.63 10.19
CA THR A 39 -7.16 -10.99 9.73
C THR A 39 -7.67 -11.34 8.32
N PRO A 40 -8.87 -10.92 7.88
CA PRO A 40 -9.37 -11.27 6.55
C PRO A 40 -8.59 -10.67 5.37
N PHE A 41 -7.71 -9.68 5.60
CA PHE A 41 -7.01 -8.98 4.52
C PHE A 41 -5.55 -8.63 4.81
N LEU A 42 -5.12 -8.64 6.07
CA LEU A 42 -3.82 -8.08 6.46
C LEU A 42 -2.63 -8.80 5.81
N ASP A 43 -2.65 -10.14 5.81
CA ASP A 43 -1.57 -10.95 5.22
C ASP A 43 -1.49 -10.79 3.69
N ASP A 44 -2.64 -10.76 3.01
CA ASP A 44 -2.68 -10.55 1.56
C ASP A 44 -2.21 -9.13 1.19
N LEU A 45 -2.62 -8.13 1.97
CA LEU A 45 -2.19 -6.74 1.77
C LEU A 45 -0.69 -6.59 1.98
N ASP A 46 -0.13 -7.16 3.07
CA ASP A 46 1.30 -7.19 3.35
C ASP A 46 2.09 -7.73 2.16
N LYS A 47 1.70 -8.93 1.69
CA LYS A 47 2.35 -9.59 0.57
C LYS A 47 2.34 -8.74 -0.69
N MET A 48 1.18 -8.18 -1.07
CA MET A 48 1.06 -7.36 -2.28
C MET A 48 1.91 -6.08 -2.20
N LEU A 49 2.02 -5.47 -1.02
CA LEU A 49 2.85 -4.28 -0.83
C LEU A 49 4.35 -4.62 -0.88
N ARG A 50 4.77 -5.73 -0.28
CA ARG A 50 6.16 -6.22 -0.36
C ARG A 50 6.54 -6.62 -1.79
N ASP A 51 5.66 -7.33 -2.51
CA ASP A 51 5.87 -7.69 -3.91
C ASP A 51 6.00 -6.42 -4.79
N LEU A 52 5.16 -5.40 -4.54
CA LEU A 52 5.26 -4.12 -5.23
C LEU A 52 6.59 -3.42 -4.94
N HIS A 53 6.97 -3.32 -3.66
CA HIS A 53 8.23 -2.73 -3.23
C HIS A 53 9.43 -3.43 -3.88
N GLU A 54 9.46 -4.77 -3.87
CA GLU A 54 10.51 -5.55 -4.51
C GLU A 54 10.56 -5.30 -6.02
N SER A 55 9.41 -5.21 -6.69
CA SER A 55 9.35 -4.92 -8.12
C SER A 55 9.97 -3.56 -8.45
N MET A 56 9.75 -2.54 -7.61
CA MET A 56 10.31 -1.21 -7.78
C MET A 56 11.82 -1.19 -7.48
N ALA A 57 12.23 -1.79 -6.34
CA ALA A 57 13.64 -1.85 -5.93
C ALA A 57 14.51 -2.65 -6.90
N SER A 58 13.95 -3.68 -7.55
CA SER A 58 14.64 -4.49 -8.56
C SER A 58 14.58 -3.92 -9.98
N GLY A 59 13.92 -2.77 -10.19
CA GLY A 59 13.78 -2.13 -11.50
C GLY A 59 12.82 -2.87 -12.47
N LYS A 60 12.00 -3.80 -11.96
CA LYS A 60 10.99 -4.54 -12.75
C LYS A 60 9.65 -3.83 -12.82
N TYR A 61 9.45 -2.81 -12.00
CA TYR A 61 8.25 -1.99 -12.00
C TYR A 61 8.10 -1.25 -13.33
N ALA A 62 6.94 -1.41 -13.97
CA ALA A 62 6.68 -0.88 -15.31
C ALA A 62 6.59 0.66 -15.38
N GLY A 63 6.46 1.33 -14.23
CA GLY A 63 6.36 2.78 -14.12
C GLY A 63 4.97 3.29 -13.78
N VAL A 64 4.78 4.58 -13.99
CA VAL A 64 3.56 5.33 -13.63
C VAL A 64 2.87 5.90 -14.87
N GLY A 65 1.59 6.25 -14.74
CA GLY A 65 0.80 6.89 -15.80
C GLY A 65 0.14 5.91 -16.77
N SER A 66 0.04 4.62 -16.44
CA SER A 66 -0.65 3.63 -17.27
C SER A 66 -2.18 3.79 -17.28
N GLY A 67 -2.73 4.53 -16.30
CA GLY A 67 -4.17 4.61 -16.07
C GLY A 67 -4.75 3.38 -15.37
N GLU A 68 -3.94 2.36 -15.08
CA GLU A 68 -4.35 1.15 -14.38
C GLU A 68 -4.22 1.29 -12.86
N ASP A 69 -5.06 0.56 -12.12
CA ASP A 69 -4.97 0.45 -10.67
C ASP A 69 -3.93 -0.61 -10.28
N LEU A 70 -3.25 -0.41 -9.14
CA LEU A 70 -2.35 -1.40 -8.56
C LEU A 70 -3.10 -2.67 -8.13
N ALA A 71 -2.39 -3.80 -8.12
CA ALA A 71 -2.97 -5.12 -7.82
C ALA A 71 -3.67 -5.21 -6.45
N PHE A 72 -3.27 -4.41 -5.47
CA PHE A 72 -3.92 -4.38 -4.15
C PHE A 72 -5.28 -3.66 -4.14
N MET A 73 -5.61 -2.88 -5.18
CA MET A 73 -6.81 -2.02 -5.17
C MET A 73 -8.14 -2.76 -5.01
N PRO A 74 -8.38 -3.94 -5.60
CA PRO A 74 -9.60 -4.71 -5.34
C PRO A 74 -9.76 -5.10 -3.86
N LEU A 75 -8.67 -5.53 -3.20
CA LEU A 75 -8.67 -5.84 -1.77
C LEU A 75 -8.91 -4.57 -0.94
N PHE A 76 -8.18 -3.49 -1.27
CA PHE A 76 -8.32 -2.20 -0.63
C PHE A 76 -9.77 -1.70 -0.68
N LYS A 77 -10.41 -1.67 -1.85
CA LYS A 77 -11.79 -1.18 -2.02
C LYS A 77 -12.79 -1.97 -1.15
N LYS A 78 -12.56 -3.27 -0.93
CA LYS A 78 -13.40 -4.12 -0.10
C LYS A 78 -13.26 -3.81 1.40
N HIS A 79 -12.05 -3.45 1.85
CA HIS A 79 -11.72 -3.28 3.27
C HIS A 79 -11.38 -1.84 3.66
N GLU A 80 -11.57 -0.87 2.76
CA GLU A 80 -11.11 0.51 2.86
C GLU A 80 -11.46 1.21 4.17
N ARG A 81 -12.66 0.95 4.72
CA ARG A 81 -13.11 1.58 5.96
C ARG A 81 -12.39 1.07 7.19
N SER A 82 -11.85 -0.15 7.13
CA SER A 82 -11.12 -0.77 8.21
C SER A 82 -9.63 -0.40 8.20
N ILE A 83 -9.08 0.05 7.06
CA ILE A 83 -7.64 0.31 6.94
C ILE A 83 -7.29 1.68 7.53
N PRO A 84 -6.45 1.76 8.59
CA PRO A 84 -6.12 3.03 9.25
C PRO A 84 -5.24 3.94 8.38
N PHE A 85 -4.37 3.37 7.54
CA PHE A 85 -3.49 4.08 6.60
C PHE A 85 -4.05 4.15 5.17
N ARG A 86 -5.38 4.15 5.00
CA ARG A 86 -6.04 4.13 3.68
C ARG A 86 -5.62 5.27 2.75
N GLU A 87 -5.32 6.45 3.30
CA GLU A 87 -4.92 7.61 2.48
C GLU A 87 -3.55 7.39 1.83
N LEU A 88 -2.63 6.68 2.51
CA LEU A 88 -1.33 6.30 1.95
C LEU A 88 -1.51 5.38 0.74
N LEU A 89 -2.33 4.32 0.88
CA LEU A 89 -2.63 3.40 -0.22
C LEU A 89 -3.29 4.10 -1.42
N ARG A 90 -4.21 5.04 -1.16
CA ARG A 90 -4.82 5.88 -2.21
C ARG A 90 -3.77 6.75 -2.90
N THR A 91 -2.87 7.36 -2.15
CA THR A 91 -1.81 8.21 -2.71
C THR A 91 -0.83 7.41 -3.56
N ILE A 92 -0.44 6.22 -3.12
CA ILE A 92 0.40 5.30 -3.92
C ILE A 92 -0.30 4.94 -5.23
N ASN A 93 -1.57 4.51 -5.16
CA ASN A 93 -2.32 4.15 -6.36
C ASN A 93 -2.57 5.35 -7.29
N ALA A 94 -2.87 6.53 -6.75
CA ALA A 94 -3.05 7.74 -7.53
C ALA A 94 -1.75 8.11 -8.27
N THR A 95 -0.60 8.04 -7.60
CA THR A 95 0.71 8.26 -8.22
C THR A 95 0.97 7.23 -9.34
N HIS A 96 0.73 5.94 -9.09
CA HIS A 96 0.88 4.91 -10.12
C HIS A 96 -0.02 5.18 -11.33
N ARG A 97 -1.29 5.47 -11.10
CA ARG A 97 -2.30 5.60 -12.16
C ARG A 97 -2.11 6.87 -12.98
N GLU A 98 -1.83 7.99 -12.32
CA GLU A 98 -1.89 9.33 -12.90
C GLU A 98 -0.51 9.93 -13.20
N GLY A 99 0.57 9.29 -12.74
CA GLY A 99 1.92 9.82 -12.83
C GLY A 99 2.32 10.66 -11.61
N TYR A 100 3.55 11.16 -11.66
CA TYR A 100 4.14 11.95 -10.58
C TYR A 100 3.44 13.30 -10.38
N GLU A 101 3.53 13.84 -9.17
CA GLU A 101 3.19 15.23 -8.90
C GLU A 101 4.16 16.17 -9.62
N ALA A 102 3.60 17.22 -10.24
CA ALA A 102 4.34 18.23 -10.98
C ALA A 102 4.93 19.32 -10.07
#